data_AF-A0A330MQ20-F1
#
_entry.id   AF-A0A330MQ20-F1
#
_cell.length_a   1.000
_cell.length_b   1.000
_cell.length_c   1.000
_cell.angle_alpha   90.00
_cell.angle_beta   90.00
_cell.angle_gamma   90.00
#
_symmetry.space_group_name_H-M   'P 1'
#
loop_
_entity.id
_entity.type
_entity.pdbx_description
1 polymer ?
#
loop_
_entity_poly.entity_id
_entity_poly.type
_entity_poly.pdbx_seq_one_letter_code
_entity_poly.pdbx_strand_id
1 'polypeptide(L)'
;MKKILSVLILLILPISSFSQIKDSIALPEGGKEVSVYATTNIYVTKNQNVSTDNKTFLYFDDISNSIINQFDYSNPPRVLLYADKNTRFEFIERVKKEIALVEKKMYLMTDNIGNPLKGIPIYLNSLLDVHKNSSDILTLEQVLRNEKLNATEYKYTPPPKPLPNVWYHDFENIIYSGNKKNIDSILEKKSYSSIRLKPEKNIAYNGKNIDLDLLKEIFTKNDIVFLKFDYYLIYDDYVFIINQYSELKKLNKETAYLIEIPYDLEYLLKDKQIKI
;
A
#
# COMPACT_ATOMS: atom_id res chain seq x y z
N MET A 1 -32.36 -31.89 42.82
CA MET A 1 -31.97 -32.07 41.40
C MET A 1 -32.12 -30.81 40.52
N LYS A 2 -31.80 -29.58 40.99
CA LYS A 2 -31.94 -28.37 40.14
C LYS A 2 -30.80 -27.34 40.20
N LYS A 3 -29.74 -27.57 40.97
CA LYS A 3 -28.59 -26.63 41.07
C LYS A 3 -27.30 -27.09 40.37
N ILE A 4 -27.23 -28.34 39.94
CA ILE A 4 -26.04 -28.88 39.23
C ILE A 4 -26.13 -28.62 37.71
N LEU A 5 -27.32 -28.34 37.18
CA LEU A 5 -27.51 -28.06 35.75
C LEU A 5 -27.14 -26.63 35.34
N SER A 6 -27.02 -25.70 36.30
CA SER A 6 -26.72 -24.29 36.03
C SER A 6 -25.23 -24.02 35.81
N VAL A 7 -24.35 -24.90 36.30
CA VAL A 7 -22.89 -24.76 36.15
C VAL A 7 -22.40 -25.34 34.82
N LEU A 8 -23.13 -26.30 34.24
CA LEU A 8 -22.77 -26.88 32.94
C LEU A 8 -23.12 -25.97 31.74
N ILE A 9 -24.10 -25.08 31.90
CA ILE A 9 -24.52 -24.14 30.84
C ILE A 9 -23.55 -22.93 30.75
N LEU A 10 -22.79 -22.62 31.80
CA LEU A 10 -21.75 -21.59 31.77
C LEU A 10 -20.43 -22.03 31.09
N LEU A 11 -20.26 -23.32 30.84
CA LEU A 11 -19.09 -23.87 30.13
C LEU A 11 -19.28 -23.94 28.61
N ILE A 12 -20.46 -23.51 28.11
CA ILE A 12 -20.74 -23.27 26.69
C ILE A 12 -20.74 -21.76 26.41
N LEU A 13 -19.93 -20.99 27.15
CA LEU A 13 -19.40 -19.75 26.59
C LEU A 13 -18.68 -20.17 25.30
N PRO A 14 -19.03 -19.60 24.14
CA PRO A 14 -18.32 -19.93 22.93
C PRO A 14 -16.87 -19.61 23.23
N ILE A 15 -16.04 -20.64 23.20
CA ILE A 15 -14.67 -20.52 22.77
C ILE A 15 -14.82 -20.02 21.33
N SER A 16 -15.18 -18.74 21.16
CA SER A 16 -14.91 -18.00 19.95
C SER A 16 -13.42 -18.08 19.89
N SER A 17 -12.96 -19.11 19.19
CA SER A 17 -11.58 -19.34 18.87
C SER A 17 -11.06 -17.95 18.52
N PHE A 18 -10.14 -17.43 19.32
CA PHE A 18 -9.18 -16.47 18.83
C PHE A 18 -8.42 -17.22 17.73
N SER A 19 -9.07 -17.48 16.59
CA SER A 19 -8.39 -17.67 15.34
C SER A 19 -7.55 -16.43 15.25
N GLN A 20 -6.24 -16.62 15.41
CA GLN A 20 -5.35 -15.49 15.39
C GLN A 20 -5.62 -14.80 14.05
N ILE A 21 -5.78 -13.49 14.04
CA ILE A 21 -6.08 -12.72 12.82
C ILE A 21 -5.13 -13.14 11.67
N LYS A 22 -3.91 -13.56 12.05
CA LYS A 22 -2.87 -14.24 11.28
C LYS A 22 -3.36 -15.43 10.44
N ASP A 23 -4.15 -16.33 11.00
CA ASP A 23 -4.65 -17.56 10.35
C ASP A 23 -5.71 -17.28 9.27
N SER A 24 -6.25 -16.06 9.25
CA SER A 24 -7.31 -15.64 8.32
C SER A 24 -6.81 -14.91 7.08
N ILE A 25 -5.49 -14.69 6.97
CA ILE A 25 -4.87 -13.89 5.91
C ILE A 25 -4.19 -14.81 4.90
N ALA A 26 -4.73 -14.86 3.69
CA ALA A 26 -4.06 -15.51 2.56
C ALA A 26 -3.08 -14.53 1.91
N LEU A 27 -1.78 -14.72 2.10
CA LEU A 27 -0.76 -13.80 1.58
C LEU A 27 -0.55 -13.98 0.05
N PRO A 28 -0.14 -12.91 -0.65
CA PRO A 28 0.24 -12.99 -2.05
C PRO A 28 1.59 -13.69 -2.22
N GLU A 29 1.83 -14.26 -3.40
CA GLU A 29 3.08 -14.97 -3.70
C GLU A 29 4.19 -14.02 -4.17
N GLY A 30 5.44 -14.37 -3.92
CA GLY A 30 6.64 -13.65 -4.40
C GLY A 30 7.59 -13.25 -3.29
N GLY A 31 8.37 -12.19 -3.50
CA GLY A 31 9.30 -11.68 -2.49
C GLY A 31 10.56 -12.53 -2.29
N LYS A 32 11.42 -12.06 -1.39
CA LYS A 32 12.66 -12.75 -0.99
C LYS A 32 12.79 -12.75 0.51
N GLU A 33 13.68 -13.59 1.02
CA GLU A 33 14.02 -13.58 2.44
C GLU A 33 14.49 -12.19 2.87
N VAL A 34 13.91 -11.70 3.97
CA VAL A 34 14.22 -10.40 4.54
C VAL A 34 14.72 -10.59 5.97
N SER A 35 15.90 -10.03 6.25
CA SER A 35 16.37 -9.86 7.61
C SER A 35 15.94 -8.48 8.10
N VAL A 36 15.06 -8.45 9.09
CA VAL A 36 14.52 -7.23 9.68
C VAL A 36 14.62 -7.31 11.20
N TYR A 37 15.12 -6.25 11.80
CA TYR A 37 15.21 -6.06 13.25
C TYR A 37 14.26 -4.94 13.64
N ALA A 38 13.65 -5.03 14.83
CA ALA A 38 12.61 -4.13 15.34
C ALA A 38 11.46 -3.95 14.33
N THR A 39 10.37 -4.69 14.48
CA THR A 39 9.29 -4.70 13.49
C THR A 39 7.94 -4.39 14.11
N THR A 40 7.15 -3.60 13.39
CA THR A 40 5.72 -3.41 13.67
C THR A 40 4.94 -4.17 12.61
N ASN A 41 4.23 -5.21 13.04
CA ASN A 41 3.37 -5.96 12.15
C ASN A 41 2.02 -5.25 12.00
N ILE A 42 1.61 -5.00 10.77
CA ILE A 42 0.28 -4.53 10.41
C ILE A 42 -0.41 -5.64 9.64
N TYR A 43 -1.53 -6.12 10.18
CA TYR A 43 -2.36 -7.16 9.61
C TYR A 43 -3.57 -6.54 8.94
N VAL A 44 -3.85 -6.91 7.70
CA VAL A 44 -5.06 -6.52 6.97
C VAL A 44 -5.77 -7.77 6.46
N THR A 45 -6.99 -7.97 6.92
CA THR A 45 -7.82 -9.12 6.52
C THR A 45 -8.62 -8.86 5.25
N LYS A 46 -9.09 -9.92 4.60
CA LYS A 46 -10.02 -9.84 3.46
C LYS A 46 -11.29 -9.02 3.74
N ASN A 47 -11.69 -8.93 5.01
CA ASN A 47 -12.88 -8.19 5.45
C ASN A 47 -12.58 -6.73 5.81
N GLN A 48 -11.38 -6.23 5.49
CA GLN A 48 -10.92 -4.87 5.76
C GLN A 48 -10.77 -4.52 7.26
N ASN A 49 -10.58 -5.53 8.11
CA ASN A 49 -10.08 -5.28 9.48
C ASN A 49 -8.58 -5.02 9.42
N VAL A 50 -8.11 -4.00 10.14
CA VAL A 50 -6.68 -3.68 10.31
C VAL A 50 -6.30 -3.86 11.77
N SER A 51 -5.17 -4.51 12.04
CA SER A 51 -4.69 -4.72 13.41
C SER A 51 -3.17 -4.77 13.50
N THR A 52 -2.65 -4.68 14.73
CA THR A 52 -1.30 -5.11 15.12
C THR A 52 -1.41 -6.42 15.90
N ASP A 53 -0.29 -6.91 16.43
CA ASP A 53 -0.27 -8.04 17.37
C ASP A 53 -1.13 -7.77 18.64
N ASN A 54 -1.29 -6.50 19.03
CA ASN A 54 -1.88 -6.14 20.32
C ASN A 54 -3.26 -5.47 20.24
N LYS A 55 -3.63 -4.91 19.09
CA LYS A 55 -4.89 -4.16 18.94
C LYS A 55 -5.45 -4.19 17.52
N THR A 56 -6.77 -4.17 17.41
CA THR A 56 -7.48 -3.88 16.16
C THR A 56 -7.79 -2.38 16.09
N PHE A 57 -7.65 -1.80 14.91
CA PHE A 57 -7.89 -0.38 14.67
C PHE A 57 -9.33 -0.13 14.24
N LEU A 58 -9.89 0.97 14.75
CA LEU A 58 -11.22 1.45 14.33
C LEU A 58 -11.11 2.66 13.40
N TYR A 59 -10.02 3.42 13.49
CA TYR A 59 -9.76 4.60 12.66
C TYR A 59 -8.41 4.47 11.97
N PHE A 60 -8.27 5.09 10.80
CA PHE A 60 -7.04 5.00 10.01
C PHE A 60 -5.84 5.69 10.69
N ASP A 61 -6.05 6.83 11.34
CA ASP A 61 -5.00 7.57 12.06
C ASP A 61 -4.48 6.83 13.30
N ASP A 62 -5.23 5.86 13.83
CA ASP A 62 -4.71 4.98 14.89
C ASP A 62 -3.51 4.15 14.43
N ILE A 63 -3.38 3.89 13.13
CA ILE A 63 -2.28 3.12 12.54
C ILE A 63 -0.97 3.90 12.72
N SER A 64 -0.92 5.14 12.23
CA SER A 64 0.24 6.01 12.34
C SER A 64 0.59 6.30 13.80
N ASN A 65 -0.41 6.60 14.63
CA ASN A 65 -0.25 6.79 16.09
C ASN A 65 0.31 5.54 16.78
N SER A 66 -0.14 4.34 16.41
CA SER A 66 0.35 3.09 16.99
C SER A 66 1.81 2.82 16.65
N ILE A 67 2.21 3.10 15.41
CA ILE A 67 3.58 2.94 14.96
C ILE A 67 4.46 3.96 15.71
N ILE A 68 4.00 5.21 15.86
CA ILE A 68 4.71 6.25 16.61
C ILE A 68 5.04 5.81 18.04
N ASN A 69 4.02 5.30 18.74
CA ASN A 69 4.13 4.91 20.14
C ASN A 69 5.00 3.66 20.38
N GLN A 70 5.38 2.95 19.32
CA GLN A 70 6.32 1.81 19.38
C GLN A 70 7.76 2.22 19.05
N PHE A 71 8.01 3.46 18.61
CA PHE A 71 9.37 3.95 18.35
C PHE A 71 10.11 4.22 19.67
N ASP A 72 11.13 3.42 19.93
CA ASP A 72 12.31 3.92 20.62
C ASP A 72 13.16 4.67 19.58
N TYR A 73 13.41 5.96 19.79
CA TYR A 73 14.14 6.85 18.86
C TYR A 73 15.52 6.32 18.44
N SER A 74 16.06 5.35 19.18
CA SER A 74 17.36 4.74 18.91
C SER A 74 17.36 3.70 17.78
N ASN A 75 16.22 3.11 17.40
CA ASN A 75 16.09 2.21 16.24
C ASN A 75 14.66 2.25 15.67
N PRO A 76 14.40 2.95 14.55
CA PRO A 76 13.05 3.02 14.02
C PRO A 76 12.58 1.64 13.52
N PRO A 77 11.52 1.02 14.11
CA PRO A 77 10.94 -0.20 13.62
C PRO A 77 10.53 -0.15 12.16
N ARG A 78 10.83 -1.22 11.44
CA ARG A 78 10.33 -1.45 10.08
C ARG A 78 8.91 -1.97 10.14
N VAL A 79 8.06 -1.46 9.26
CA VAL A 79 6.68 -1.94 9.17
C VAL A 79 6.60 -3.15 8.24
N LEU A 80 6.03 -4.24 8.74
CA LEU A 80 5.72 -5.45 7.96
C LEU A 80 4.21 -5.49 7.71
N LEU A 81 3.81 -5.37 6.44
CA LEU A 81 2.41 -5.42 6.04
C LEU A 81 2.03 -6.83 5.60
N TYR A 82 1.21 -7.49 6.43
CA TYR A 82 0.58 -8.77 6.16
C TYR A 82 -0.86 -8.52 5.73
N ALA A 83 -1.10 -8.44 4.43
CA ALA A 83 -2.43 -8.16 3.88
C ALA A 83 -2.95 -9.33 3.05
N ASP A 84 -4.25 -9.63 3.20
CA ASP A 84 -4.89 -10.68 2.40
C ASP A 84 -4.87 -10.29 0.93
N LYS A 85 -4.43 -11.22 0.09
CA LYS A 85 -4.22 -11.05 -1.34
C LYS A 85 -5.48 -10.58 -2.08
N ASN A 86 -6.67 -10.89 -1.56
CA ASN A 86 -7.95 -10.51 -2.16
C ASN A 86 -8.49 -9.17 -1.65
N THR A 87 -7.80 -8.50 -0.74
CA THR A 87 -8.22 -7.18 -0.24
C THR A 87 -8.16 -6.17 -1.38
N ARG A 88 -9.18 -5.32 -1.51
CA ARG A 88 -9.19 -4.22 -2.49
C ARG A 88 -7.95 -3.33 -2.30
N PHE A 89 -7.24 -3.05 -3.38
CA PHE A 89 -5.98 -2.29 -3.33
C PHE A 89 -6.19 -0.86 -2.82
N GLU A 90 -7.31 -0.20 -3.13
CA GLU A 90 -7.62 1.13 -2.60
C GLU A 90 -7.61 1.17 -1.07
N PHE A 91 -8.13 0.14 -0.41
CA PHE A 91 -8.10 0.04 1.04
C PHE A 91 -6.66 -0.10 1.56
N ILE A 92 -5.84 -0.93 0.89
CA ILE A 92 -4.41 -1.08 1.18
C ILE A 92 -3.65 0.22 0.96
N GLU A 93 -3.98 0.98 -0.09
CA GLU A 93 -3.39 2.28 -0.37
C GLU A 93 -3.63 3.27 0.78
N ARG A 94 -4.83 3.27 1.36
CA ARG A 94 -5.14 4.10 2.54
C ARG A 94 -4.33 3.67 3.76
N VAL A 95 -4.18 2.36 4.02
CA VAL A 95 -3.27 1.85 5.07
C VAL A 95 -1.82 2.27 4.80
N LYS A 96 -1.34 2.16 3.56
CA LYS A 96 0.00 2.60 3.15
C LYS A 96 0.22 4.09 3.40
N LYS A 97 -0.78 4.94 3.11
CA LYS A 97 -0.73 6.39 3.36
C LYS A 97 -0.51 6.68 4.84
N GLU A 98 -1.24 6.01 5.73
CA GLU A 98 -1.06 6.16 7.19
C GLU A 98 0.33 5.73 7.65
N ILE A 99 0.84 4.60 7.16
CA ILE A 99 2.20 4.13 7.48
C ILE A 99 3.23 5.16 6.98
N ALA A 100 3.04 5.71 5.78
CA ALA A 100 3.96 6.65 5.16
C ALA A 100 4.15 7.94 5.98
N LEU A 101 3.16 8.34 6.79
CA LEU A 101 3.25 9.53 7.65
C LEU A 101 4.39 9.42 8.67
N VAL A 102 4.77 8.20 9.03
CA VAL A 102 5.66 7.92 10.18
C VAL A 102 6.85 7.04 9.84
N GLU A 103 6.77 6.23 8.78
CA GLU A 103 7.86 5.41 8.27
C GLU A 103 7.88 5.44 6.73
N LYS A 104 9.06 5.66 6.16
CA LYS A 104 9.28 5.74 4.71
C LYS A 104 9.58 4.39 4.07
N LYS A 105 9.79 3.33 4.85
CA LYS A 105 10.09 2.00 4.35
C LYS A 105 9.18 0.94 4.95
N MET A 106 8.51 0.19 4.08
CA MET A 106 7.63 -0.91 4.46
C MET A 106 8.03 -2.18 3.70
N TYR A 107 7.70 -3.32 4.26
CA TYR A 107 7.84 -4.62 3.60
C TYR A 107 6.45 -5.21 3.32
N LEU A 108 6.21 -5.52 2.04
CA LEU A 108 5.03 -6.27 1.61
C LEU A 108 5.30 -7.75 1.86
N MET A 109 4.63 -8.35 2.84
CA MET A 109 4.90 -9.73 3.24
C MET A 109 4.22 -10.72 2.29
N THR A 110 4.95 -11.76 1.90
CA THR A 110 4.53 -12.75 0.89
C THR A 110 4.63 -14.19 1.37
N ASP A 111 5.03 -14.40 2.63
CA ASP A 111 5.08 -15.70 3.28
C ASP A 111 4.64 -15.54 4.74
N ASN A 112 4.25 -16.67 5.34
CA ASN A 112 3.66 -16.74 6.66
C ASN A 112 4.56 -16.10 7.74
N ILE A 113 3.96 -15.82 8.88
CA ILE A 113 4.64 -15.26 10.06
C ILE A 113 5.53 -16.35 10.65
N GLY A 114 6.73 -16.50 10.11
CA GLY A 114 7.71 -17.52 10.47
C GLY A 114 9.08 -17.18 9.89
N ASN A 115 10.12 -17.84 10.39
CA ASN A 115 11.47 -17.67 9.86
C ASN A 115 11.78 -18.76 8.81
N PRO A 116 12.30 -18.39 7.63
CA PRO A 116 12.66 -17.04 7.21
C PRO A 116 11.44 -16.21 6.77
N LEU A 117 11.42 -14.92 7.14
CA LEU A 117 10.44 -13.96 6.67
C LEU A 117 10.67 -13.68 5.19
N LYS A 118 9.62 -13.70 4.36
CA LYS A 118 9.71 -13.24 2.97
C LYS A 118 8.84 -12.02 2.70
N GLY A 119 9.39 -11.09 1.94
CA GLY A 119 8.64 -9.93 1.47
C GLY A 119 9.37 -9.11 0.43
N ILE A 120 8.75 -8.00 0.04
CA ILE A 120 9.28 -7.05 -0.94
C ILE A 120 9.41 -5.69 -0.26
N PRO A 121 10.64 -5.14 -0.12
CA PRO A 121 10.82 -3.81 0.44
C PRO A 121 10.33 -2.75 -0.55
N ILE A 122 9.53 -1.80 -0.06
CA ILE A 122 9.11 -0.62 -0.81
C ILE A 122 9.41 0.64 -0.02
N TYR A 123 9.54 1.75 -0.76
CA TYR A 123 9.63 3.08 -0.18
C TYR A 123 8.27 3.78 -0.31
N LEU A 124 7.88 4.48 0.73
CA LEU A 124 6.60 5.18 0.85
C LEU A 124 6.82 6.69 0.80
N ASN A 125 5.83 7.39 0.24
CA ASN A 125 5.74 8.84 0.24
C ASN A 125 4.41 9.28 0.87
N SER A 126 4.45 10.31 1.71
CA SER A 126 3.33 10.72 2.56
C SER A 126 2.83 12.14 2.36
N LEU A 127 3.05 12.71 1.18
CA LEU A 127 2.80 14.13 0.97
C LEU A 127 1.32 14.52 0.86
N LEU A 128 0.38 13.57 0.75
CA LEU A 128 -1.01 13.92 0.43
C LEU A 128 -1.91 14.23 1.64
N ASP A 129 -1.54 13.98 2.90
CA ASP A 129 -2.54 14.01 3.98
C ASP A 129 -2.03 14.43 5.37
N VAL A 130 -1.26 15.51 5.48
CA VAL A 130 -0.87 16.06 6.80
C VAL A 130 -2.05 16.74 7.54
N HIS A 131 -3.25 16.79 6.94
CA HIS A 131 -4.39 17.55 7.45
C HIS A 131 -5.75 16.83 7.41
N LYS A 132 -5.78 15.49 7.32
CA LYS A 132 -7.06 14.77 7.31
C LYS A 132 -7.64 14.61 8.71
N ASN A 133 -8.97 14.73 8.79
CA ASN A 133 -9.74 14.31 9.95
C ASN A 133 -9.67 12.78 10.07
N SER A 134 -9.62 12.28 11.31
CA SER A 134 -9.77 10.86 11.61
C SER A 134 -10.99 10.31 10.89
N SER A 135 -10.82 9.13 10.29
CA SER A 135 -11.84 8.53 9.45
C SER A 135 -11.91 7.04 9.71
N ASP A 136 -13.14 6.54 9.83
CA ASP A 136 -13.42 5.18 10.24
C ASP A 136 -12.83 4.16 9.25
N ILE A 137 -12.35 3.05 9.81
CA ILE A 137 -12.08 1.81 9.08
C ILE A 137 -13.41 1.06 8.97
N LEU A 138 -14.00 1.12 7.79
CA LEU A 138 -15.20 0.36 7.48
C LEU A 138 -14.83 -1.07 7.09
N THR A 139 -15.58 -2.04 7.61
CA THR A 139 -15.50 -3.42 7.15
C THR A 139 -16.05 -3.54 5.73
N LEU A 140 -15.67 -4.60 5.01
CA LEU A 140 -16.16 -4.85 3.66
C LEU A 140 -17.70 -4.87 3.58
N GLU A 141 -18.37 -5.42 4.59
CA GLU A 141 -19.83 -5.44 4.67
C GLU A 141 -20.41 -4.01 4.76
N GLN A 142 -19.80 -3.15 5.58
CA GLN A 142 -20.22 -1.75 5.71
C GLN A 142 -19.97 -0.96 4.42
N VAL A 143 -18.83 -1.19 3.75
CA VAL A 143 -18.55 -0.59 2.43
C VAL A 143 -19.59 -1.02 1.40
N LEU A 144 -19.90 -2.31 1.29
CA LEU A 144 -20.90 -2.81 0.34
C LEU A 144 -22.32 -2.30 0.64
N ARG A 145 -22.64 -2.00 1.90
CA ARG A 145 -23.89 -1.34 2.28
C ARG A 145 -23.87 0.15 1.91
N ASN A 146 -22.75 0.84 2.09
CA ASN A 146 -22.59 2.28 1.82
C ASN A 146 -22.46 2.61 0.32
N GLU A 147 -21.80 1.75 -0.47
CA GLU A 147 -21.70 1.87 -1.94
C GLU A 147 -23.08 1.80 -2.61
N LYS A 148 -24.06 1.15 -1.97
CA LYS A 148 -25.46 1.16 -2.41
C LYS A 148 -26.19 2.47 -2.09
N LEU A 149 -25.62 3.32 -1.23
CA LEU A 149 -26.32 4.48 -0.66
C LEU A 149 -25.73 5.83 -1.05
N ASN A 150 -24.43 5.98 -1.36
CA ASN A 150 -23.88 7.23 -1.89
C ASN A 150 -22.54 7.03 -2.61
N ALA A 151 -22.42 7.61 -3.80
CA ALA A 151 -21.15 7.91 -4.45
C ALA A 151 -20.82 9.40 -4.21
N THR A 152 -19.52 9.72 -4.15
CA THR A 152 -18.89 11.06 -4.08
C THR A 152 -18.86 11.76 -2.72
N GLU A 153 -17.66 11.86 -2.13
CA GLU A 153 -17.08 13.10 -1.59
C GLU A 153 -15.59 12.88 -1.27
N TYR A 154 -14.68 13.27 -2.18
CA TYR A 154 -13.25 13.39 -1.88
C TYR A 154 -12.91 14.88 -1.71
N LYS A 155 -12.47 15.27 -0.50
CA LYS A 155 -11.98 16.63 -0.20
C LYS A 155 -10.44 16.62 -0.18
N TYR A 156 -9.84 17.46 -1.02
CA TYR A 156 -8.39 17.61 -1.20
C TYR A 156 -7.79 18.63 -0.23
N THR A 157 -6.55 18.36 0.23
CA THR A 157 -5.73 19.29 1.02
C THR A 157 -4.33 19.39 0.39
N PRO A 158 -3.65 20.56 0.40
CA PRO A 158 -2.38 20.75 -0.31
C PRO A 158 -1.18 20.10 0.42
N PRO A 159 -0.12 19.72 -0.32
CA PRO A 159 1.00 18.96 0.21
C PRO A 159 2.06 19.82 0.97
N PRO A 160 2.78 19.24 1.96
CA PRO A 160 3.88 19.90 2.67
C PRO A 160 5.17 20.07 1.85
N LYS A 161 6.10 20.89 2.37
CA LYS A 161 7.42 21.20 1.76
C LYS A 161 8.45 20.05 1.93
N PRO A 162 9.39 19.88 0.97
CA PRO A 162 10.36 18.77 0.98
C PRO A 162 11.59 18.97 1.88
N LEU A 163 12.21 17.84 2.29
CA LEU A 163 13.54 17.69 2.89
C LEU A 163 14.51 17.01 1.88
N PRO A 164 15.86 17.20 1.96
CA PRO A 164 16.85 16.86 0.91
C PRO A 164 17.36 15.39 1.02
N ASN A 165 17.98 14.72 0.05
CA ASN A 165 18.06 14.73 -1.43
C ASN A 165 18.47 13.30 -1.85
N VAL A 166 17.70 12.68 -2.74
CA VAL A 166 18.19 11.87 -3.88
C VAL A 166 17.25 12.24 -5.03
N TRP A 167 17.75 12.58 -6.22
CA TRP A 167 16.97 13.28 -7.27
C TRP A 167 15.59 12.66 -7.60
N TYR A 168 15.44 11.34 -7.48
CA TYR A 168 14.18 10.64 -7.72
C TYR A 168 13.17 10.83 -6.56
N HIS A 169 13.62 10.91 -5.31
CA HIS A 169 12.79 11.30 -4.18
C HIS A 169 12.36 12.76 -4.27
N ASP A 170 13.25 13.63 -4.76
CA ASP A 170 12.91 15.04 -5.01
C ASP A 170 11.85 15.15 -6.12
N PHE A 171 11.95 14.32 -7.16
CA PHE A 171 10.97 14.33 -8.24
C PHE A 171 9.61 13.78 -7.80
N GLU A 172 9.55 12.73 -6.99
CA GLU A 172 8.29 12.28 -6.39
C GLU A 172 7.65 13.40 -5.57
N ASN A 173 8.43 14.12 -4.76
CA ASN A 173 7.90 15.27 -4.02
C ASN A 173 7.33 16.35 -4.94
N ILE A 174 8.02 16.62 -6.06
CA ILE A 174 7.57 17.57 -7.08
C ILE A 174 6.28 17.09 -7.77
N ILE A 175 6.19 15.81 -8.14
CA ILE A 175 5.00 15.20 -8.73
C ILE A 175 3.81 15.31 -7.78
N TYR A 176 4.00 14.93 -6.51
CA TYR A 176 2.95 14.99 -5.49
C TYR A 176 2.55 16.43 -5.13
N SER A 177 3.42 17.42 -5.40
CA SER A 177 3.08 18.85 -5.25
C SER A 177 2.09 19.38 -6.28
N GLY A 178 1.94 18.70 -7.43
CA GLY A 178 1.18 19.21 -8.56
C GLY A 178 1.76 20.45 -9.23
N ASN A 179 3.02 20.81 -8.93
CA ASN A 179 3.69 21.97 -9.54
C ASN A 179 4.10 21.67 -10.99
N LYS A 180 3.18 21.93 -11.92
CA LYS A 180 3.33 21.68 -13.35
C LYS A 180 4.67 22.13 -13.92
N LYS A 181 5.11 23.37 -13.64
CA LYS A 181 6.35 23.93 -14.21
C LYS A 181 7.58 23.10 -13.81
N ASN A 182 7.66 22.67 -12.56
CA ASN A 182 8.79 21.86 -12.08
C ASN A 182 8.72 20.44 -12.62
N ILE A 183 7.51 19.89 -12.72
CA ILE A 183 7.28 18.55 -13.30
C ILE A 183 7.70 18.52 -14.76
N ASP A 184 7.17 19.44 -15.57
CA ASP A 184 7.45 19.52 -17.01
C ASP A 184 8.96 19.70 -17.28
N SER A 185 9.64 20.55 -16.51
CA SER A 185 11.10 20.77 -16.61
C SER A 185 11.95 19.51 -16.36
N ILE A 186 11.47 18.58 -15.54
CA ILE A 186 12.15 17.29 -15.30
C ILE A 186 11.80 16.30 -16.42
N LEU A 187 10.52 16.23 -16.81
CA LEU A 187 10.05 15.36 -17.88
C LEU A 187 10.65 15.71 -19.26
N GLU A 188 11.01 16.96 -19.50
CA GLU A 188 11.74 17.37 -20.71
C GLU A 188 13.17 16.81 -20.79
N LYS A 189 13.76 16.44 -19.65
CA LYS A 189 15.16 15.98 -19.54
C LYS A 189 15.29 14.48 -19.36
N LYS A 190 14.18 13.76 -19.20
CA LYS A 190 14.13 12.35 -18.81
C LYS A 190 13.21 11.59 -19.72
N SER A 191 13.63 10.41 -20.17
CA SER A 191 12.71 9.51 -20.87
C SER A 191 11.73 8.92 -19.87
N TYR A 192 10.44 8.96 -20.20
CA TYR A 192 9.41 8.43 -19.32
C TYR A 192 8.33 7.69 -20.09
N SER A 193 7.68 6.76 -19.41
CA SER A 193 6.54 6.01 -19.92
C SER A 193 5.50 5.81 -18.82
N SER A 194 4.26 5.64 -19.23
CA SER A 194 3.14 5.32 -18.33
C SER A 194 2.60 3.94 -18.63
N ILE A 195 2.56 3.09 -17.60
CA ILE A 195 1.87 1.81 -17.63
C ILE A 195 0.67 1.85 -16.70
N ARG A 196 -0.35 1.03 -16.97
CA ARG A 196 -1.51 0.86 -16.11
C ARG A 196 -1.62 -0.59 -15.67
N LEU A 197 -1.62 -0.83 -14.37
CA LEU A 197 -1.99 -2.11 -13.80
C LEU A 197 -3.51 -2.25 -13.84
N LYS A 198 -3.96 -3.39 -14.36
CA LYS A 198 -5.35 -3.80 -14.47
C LYS A 198 -5.59 -5.06 -13.62
N PRO A 199 -6.86 -5.39 -13.30
CA PRO A 199 -7.20 -6.62 -12.61
C PRO A 199 -6.61 -7.86 -13.27
N GLU A 200 -6.45 -8.91 -12.47
CA GLU A 200 -5.91 -10.20 -12.90
C GLU A 200 -4.47 -10.09 -13.41
N LYS A 201 -3.66 -9.24 -12.76
CA LYS A 201 -2.22 -9.05 -13.05
C LYS A 201 -1.94 -8.58 -14.49
N ASN A 202 -2.94 -8.03 -15.16
CA ASN A 202 -2.79 -7.51 -16.51
C ASN A 202 -2.10 -6.13 -16.49
N ILE A 203 -1.22 -5.87 -17.45
CA ILE A 203 -0.54 -4.58 -17.58
C ILE A 203 -0.87 -4.01 -18.96
N ALA A 204 -1.23 -2.73 -19.00
CA ALA A 204 -1.50 -2.02 -20.23
C ALA A 204 -0.51 -0.88 -20.48
N TYR A 205 -0.10 -0.76 -21.74
CA TYR A 205 0.72 0.32 -22.26
C TYR A 205 0.11 0.83 -23.56
N ASN A 206 -0.05 2.15 -23.70
CA ASN A 206 -0.73 2.78 -24.85
C ASN A 206 -2.11 2.15 -25.15
N GLY A 207 -2.88 1.81 -24.10
CA GLY A 207 -4.22 1.25 -24.19
C GLY A 207 -4.30 -0.25 -24.52
N LYS A 208 -3.18 -0.93 -24.78
CA LYS A 208 -3.13 -2.36 -25.10
C LYS A 208 -2.50 -3.15 -23.95
N ASN A 209 -2.98 -4.37 -23.71
CA ASN A 209 -2.33 -5.27 -22.78
C ASN A 209 -0.95 -5.68 -23.34
N ILE A 210 0.04 -5.75 -22.47
CA ILE A 210 1.43 -6.10 -22.81
C ILE A 210 1.89 -7.32 -22.02
N ASP A 211 2.86 -8.02 -22.57
CA ASP A 211 3.54 -9.13 -21.90
C ASP A 211 4.73 -8.64 -21.04
N LEU A 212 5.39 -9.60 -20.38
CA LEU A 212 6.54 -9.33 -19.52
C LEU A 212 7.80 -8.89 -20.29
N ASP A 213 7.95 -9.30 -21.55
CA ASP A 213 9.11 -8.93 -22.36
C ASP A 213 9.04 -7.45 -22.75
N LEU A 214 7.87 -6.99 -23.20
CA LEU A 214 7.64 -5.58 -23.49
C LEU A 214 7.66 -4.74 -22.21
N LEU A 215 7.17 -5.27 -21.07
CA LEU A 215 7.31 -4.61 -19.78
C LEU A 215 8.78 -4.36 -19.44
N LYS A 216 9.62 -5.39 -19.59
CA LYS A 216 11.07 -5.30 -19.36
C LYS A 216 11.72 -4.26 -20.28
N GLU A 217 11.33 -4.21 -21.55
CA GLU A 217 11.79 -3.20 -22.50
C GLU A 217 11.43 -1.78 -22.05
N ILE A 218 10.20 -1.56 -21.59
CA ILE A 218 9.76 -0.25 -21.08
C ILE A 218 10.63 0.17 -19.88
N PHE A 219 10.90 -0.75 -18.95
CA PHE A 219 11.72 -0.48 -17.77
C PHE A 219 13.21 -0.27 -18.07
N THR A 220 13.72 -0.69 -19.23
CA THR A 220 15.12 -0.47 -19.62
C THR A 220 15.31 0.73 -20.54
N LYS A 221 14.29 1.13 -21.30
CA LYS A 221 14.38 2.28 -22.24
C LYS A 221 14.05 3.64 -21.60
N ASN A 222 13.48 3.64 -20.41
CA ASN A 222 13.03 4.85 -19.74
C ASN A 222 13.85 5.15 -18.48
N ASP A 223 14.05 6.43 -18.18
CA ASP A 223 14.54 6.87 -16.88
C ASP A 223 13.45 6.69 -15.81
N ILE A 224 12.17 6.89 -16.19
CA ILE A 224 11.02 6.94 -15.28
C ILE A 224 9.87 6.11 -15.85
N VAL A 225 9.26 5.28 -15.01
CA VAL A 225 8.01 4.58 -15.34
C VAL A 225 6.95 4.98 -14.32
N PHE A 226 5.88 5.61 -14.81
CA PHE A 226 4.70 5.91 -14.02
C PHE A 226 3.78 4.70 -14.01
N LEU A 227 3.49 4.17 -12.82
CA LEU A 227 2.55 3.07 -12.61
C LEU A 227 1.21 3.62 -12.15
N LYS A 228 0.22 3.55 -13.03
CA LYS A 228 -1.17 3.91 -12.75
C LYS A 228 -1.97 2.67 -12.39
N PHE A 229 -3.06 2.88 -11.66
CA PHE A 229 -3.92 1.81 -11.15
C PHE A 229 -5.32 1.92 -11.77
N ASP A 230 -5.86 0.83 -12.31
CA ASP A 230 -7.25 0.76 -12.79
C ASP A 230 -8.20 0.39 -11.65
N TYR A 231 -9.48 0.76 -11.71
CA TYR A 231 -10.43 0.47 -10.63
C TYR A 231 -10.56 -1.04 -10.35
N TYR A 232 -10.94 -1.40 -9.12
CA TYR A 232 -11.19 -2.79 -8.68
C TYR A 232 -9.97 -3.72 -8.62
N LEU A 233 -8.77 -3.17 -8.52
CA LEU A 233 -7.56 -3.96 -8.22
C LEU A 233 -7.64 -4.60 -6.84
N ILE A 234 -7.08 -5.79 -6.72
CA ILE A 234 -6.81 -6.43 -5.44
C ILE A 234 -5.33 -6.31 -5.07
N TYR A 235 -4.99 -6.58 -3.82
CA TYR A 235 -3.64 -6.49 -3.31
C TYR A 235 -2.66 -7.40 -4.05
N ASP A 236 -3.11 -8.60 -4.48
CA ASP A 236 -2.29 -9.53 -5.25
C ASP A 236 -1.82 -8.95 -6.60
N ASP A 237 -2.66 -8.16 -7.28
CA ASP A 237 -2.29 -7.50 -8.54
C ASP A 237 -1.15 -6.50 -8.31
N TYR A 238 -1.23 -5.74 -7.21
CA TYR A 238 -0.21 -4.78 -6.82
C TYR A 238 1.10 -5.48 -6.45
N VAL A 239 1.05 -6.51 -5.62
CA VAL A 239 2.26 -7.26 -5.23
C VAL A 239 2.92 -7.89 -6.45
N PHE A 240 2.14 -8.39 -7.41
CA PHE A 240 2.66 -8.91 -8.66
C PHE A 240 3.56 -7.90 -9.40
N ILE A 241 3.06 -6.69 -9.68
CA ILE A 241 3.84 -5.70 -10.46
C ILE A 241 5.08 -5.21 -9.69
N ILE A 242 4.96 -5.03 -8.37
CA ILE A 242 6.09 -4.64 -7.53
C ILE A 242 7.16 -5.75 -7.49
N ASN A 243 6.74 -7.02 -7.48
CA ASN A 243 7.66 -8.15 -7.57
C ASN A 243 8.37 -8.19 -8.94
N GLN A 244 7.64 -7.99 -10.05
CA GLN A 244 8.25 -7.90 -11.39
C GLN A 244 9.30 -6.79 -11.45
N TYR A 245 8.97 -5.60 -10.95
CA TYR A 245 9.92 -4.48 -10.87
C TYR A 245 11.15 -4.82 -10.02
N SER A 246 10.96 -5.46 -8.85
CA SER A 246 12.04 -5.86 -7.97
C SER A 246 13.00 -6.86 -8.64
N GLU A 247 12.49 -7.80 -9.42
CA GLU A 247 13.33 -8.76 -10.15
C GLU A 247 14.09 -8.08 -11.29
N LEU A 248 13.44 -7.18 -12.05
CA LEU A 248 14.10 -6.41 -13.10
C LEU A 248 15.26 -5.56 -12.55
N LYS A 249 15.04 -4.86 -11.43
CA LYS A 249 16.06 -4.03 -10.77
C LYS A 249 17.26 -4.81 -10.28
N LYS A 250 17.09 -6.08 -9.91
CA LYS A 250 18.21 -6.97 -9.54
C LYS A 250 19.05 -7.38 -10.74
N LEU A 251 18.41 -7.60 -11.88
CA LEU A 251 19.09 -8.00 -13.12
C LEU A 251 19.78 -6.82 -13.80
N ASN A 252 19.21 -5.62 -13.68
CA ASN A 252 19.76 -4.41 -14.30
C ASN A 252 19.72 -3.22 -13.33
N LYS A 253 20.90 -2.71 -12.96
CA LYS A 253 21.04 -1.54 -12.08
C LYS A 253 20.52 -0.24 -12.71
N GLU A 254 20.43 -0.20 -14.04
CA GLU A 254 19.91 0.95 -14.81
C GLU A 254 18.41 0.85 -15.09
N THR A 255 17.69 -0.02 -14.38
CA THR A 255 16.22 -0.09 -14.47
C THR A 255 15.59 1.25 -14.08
N ALA A 256 14.58 1.67 -14.83
CA ALA A 256 13.83 2.90 -14.60
C ALA A 256 13.39 3.07 -13.14
N TYR A 257 13.27 4.32 -12.71
CA TYR A 257 12.65 4.64 -11.44
C TYR A 257 11.11 4.49 -11.56
N LEU A 258 10.52 3.68 -10.69
CA LEU A 258 9.07 3.43 -10.68
C LEU A 258 8.38 4.44 -9.75
N ILE A 259 7.45 5.23 -10.29
CA ILE A 259 6.62 6.15 -9.52
C ILE A 259 5.18 5.64 -9.51
N GLU A 260 4.66 5.31 -8.33
CA GLU A 260 3.25 4.96 -8.14
C GLU A 260 2.37 6.21 -8.26
N ILE A 261 1.37 6.16 -9.14
CA ILE A 261 0.38 7.22 -9.36
C ILE A 261 -0.98 6.72 -8.85
N PRO A 262 -1.29 6.92 -7.55
CA PRO A 262 -2.60 6.60 -6.97
C PRO A 262 -3.72 7.43 -7.63
N TYR A 263 -4.98 6.99 -7.52
CA TYR A 263 -6.10 7.67 -8.20
C TYR A 263 -6.24 9.15 -7.84
N ASP A 264 -6.08 9.47 -6.55
CA ASP A 264 -6.15 10.86 -6.05
C ASP A 264 -5.10 11.74 -6.73
N LEU A 265 -3.90 11.20 -6.93
CA LEU A 265 -2.82 11.89 -7.62
C LEU A 265 -3.06 11.96 -9.13
N GLU A 266 -3.55 10.88 -9.75
CA GLU A 266 -3.89 10.89 -11.17
C GLU A 266 -4.94 11.98 -11.48
N TYR A 267 -5.95 12.11 -10.63
CA TYR A 267 -6.96 13.16 -10.75
C TYR A 267 -6.36 14.56 -10.56
N LEU A 268 -5.53 14.76 -9.52
CA LEU A 268 -4.83 16.03 -9.29
C LEU A 268 -3.98 16.44 -10.52
N LEU A 269 -3.20 15.51 -11.07
CA LEU A 269 -2.34 15.79 -12.21
C LEU A 269 -3.15 16.11 -13.48
N LYS A 270 -4.28 15.42 -13.69
CA LYS A 270 -5.24 15.75 -14.78
C LYS A 270 -5.85 17.13 -14.62
N ASP A 271 -6.31 17.49 -13.41
CA ASP A 271 -6.84 18.83 -13.09
C ASP A 271 -5.80 19.93 -13.41
N LYS A 272 -4.53 19.67 -13.08
CA LYS A 272 -3.41 20.56 -13.39
C LYS A 272 -2.92 20.48 -14.84
N GLN A 273 -3.56 19.68 -15.70
CA GLN A 273 -3.20 19.48 -17.11
C GLN A 273 -1.73 19.04 -17.28
N ILE A 274 -1.27 18.17 -16.39
CA ILE A 274 0.06 17.53 -16.45
C ILE A 274 -0.12 16.20 -17.19
N LYS A 275 0.65 16.00 -18.26
CA LYS A 275 0.60 14.79 -19.08
C LYS A 275 1.71 13.85 -18.62
N ILE A 276 1.32 12.82 -17.89
CA ILE A 276 2.14 11.66 -17.61
C ILE A 276 1.46 10.42 -18.15
#